data_AF-A0A527Y9M3-F1
#
_entry.id   AF-A0A527Y9M3-F1
#
_cell.length_a   1.000
_cell.length_b   1.000
_cell.length_c   1.000
_cell.angle_alpha   90.00
_cell.angle_beta   90.00
_cell.angle_gamma   90.00
#
_symmetry.space_group_name_H-M   'P 1'
#
loop_
_entity.id
_entity.type
_entity.pdbx_description
1 polymer ?
#
loop_
_entity_poly.entity_id
_entity_poly.type
_entity_poly.pdbx_seq_one_letter_code
_entity_poly.pdbx_strand_id
1 'polypeptide(L)' 'GWSLEKVDAVLGSLKDTVRQPDGYQHAFKSSWYLLDASPETLASIERALAEAGLSVTMVYSSGRDLDILPRSADKG' A
#
# COMPACT_ATOMS: atom_id res chain seq x y z
N GLY A 1 0.76 -6.61 -11.62
CA GLY A 1 0.21 -7.79 -10.92
C GLY A 1 0.11 -7.54 -9.42
N TRP A 2 -0.57 -8.39 -8.64
CA TRP A 2 -0.62 -8.30 -7.17
C TRP A 2 0.48 -9.15 -6.53
N SER A 3 1.17 -8.63 -5.51
CA SER A 3 2.12 -9.41 -4.71
C SER A 3 2.28 -8.76 -3.33
N LEU A 4 1.75 -9.39 -2.29
CA LEU A 4 1.87 -8.92 -0.90
C LEU A 4 3.33 -8.72 -0.50
N GLU A 5 4.20 -9.66 -0.85
CA GLU A 5 5.62 -9.61 -0.52
C GLU A 5 6.32 -8.38 -1.12
N LYS A 6 5.95 -7.99 -2.36
CA LYS A 6 6.48 -6.79 -2.99
C LYS A 6 5.91 -5.52 -2.37
N VAL A 7 4.62 -5.51 -2.01
CA VAL A 7 4.00 -4.38 -1.29
C VAL A 7 4.71 -4.17 0.04
N ASP A 8 4.98 -5.25 0.77
CA ASP A 8 5.68 -5.22 2.06
C ASP A 8 7.14 -4.76 1.90
N ALA A 9 7.84 -5.19 0.85
CA ALA A 9 9.19 -4.72 0.57
C ALA A 9 9.24 -3.22 0.24
N VAL A 10 8.30 -2.71 -0.57
CA VAL A 10 8.23 -1.29 -0.93
C VAL A 10 7.86 -0.44 0.29
N LEU A 11 6.77 -0.79 0.98
CA LEU A 11 6.29 -0.02 2.11
C LEU A 11 7.15 -0.21 3.37
N GLY A 12 7.73 -1.37 3.59
CA GLY A 12 8.66 -1.62 4.70
C GLY A 12 10.01 -0.90 4.54
N SER A 13 10.35 -0.46 3.33
CA SER A 13 11.54 0.36 3.09
C SER A 13 11.33 1.85 3.40
N LEU A 14 10.08 2.29 3.56
CA LEU A 14 9.76 3.67 3.92
C LEU A 14 9.79 3.82 5.45
N LYS A 15 10.34 4.93 5.93
CA LYS A 15 10.50 5.16 7.38
C LYS A 15 9.20 5.53 8.08
N ASP A 16 8.26 6.12 7.35
CA ASP A 16 7.03 6.71 7.87
C ASP A 16 5.84 5.74 7.87
N THR A 17 6.03 4.53 7.37
CA THR A 17 5.02 3.49 7.25
C THR A 17 5.24 2.40 8.30
N VAL A 18 4.18 2.03 9.02
CA VAL A 18 4.20 0.93 9.99
C VAL A 18 3.15 -0.09 9.61
N ARG A 19 3.53 -1.35 9.46
CA ARG A 19 2.60 -2.43 9.13
C ARG A 19 1.56 -2.59 10.25
N GLN A 20 0.28 -2.63 9.90
CA GLN A 20 -0.78 -2.90 10.88
C GLN A 20 -0.71 -4.37 11.36
N PRO A 21 -1.23 -4.69 12.57
CA PRO A 21 -1.23 -6.04 13.10
C PRO A 21 -1.85 -7.07 12.15
N ASP A 22 -1.42 -8.32 12.28
CA ASP A 22 -1.80 -9.41 11.37
C ASP A 22 -3.33 -9.59 11.23
N GLY A 23 -4.10 -9.29 12.28
CA GLY A 23 -5.57 -9.34 12.24
C GLY A 23 -6.24 -8.36 11.27
N TYR A 24 -5.51 -7.35 10.78
CA TYR A 24 -5.96 -6.40 9.76
C TYR A 24 -5.42 -6.73 8.36
N GLN A 25 -4.50 -7.69 8.25
CA GLN A 25 -3.96 -8.13 6.98
C GLN A 25 -4.88 -9.17 6.36
N HIS A 26 -5.17 -9.05 5.07
CA HIS A 26 -5.90 -10.07 4.33
C HIS A 26 -5.10 -10.50 3.09
N ALA A 27 -5.40 -11.69 2.55
CA ALA A 27 -4.74 -12.20 1.34
C ALA A 27 -4.80 -11.23 0.14
N PHE A 28 -5.80 -10.32 0.14
CA PHE A 28 -6.04 -9.31 -0.89
C PHE A 28 -6.08 -7.89 -0.31
N LYS A 29 -5.49 -7.64 0.87
CA LYS A 29 -5.42 -6.31 1.47
C LYS A 29 -4.19 -6.21 2.36
N SER A 30 -3.38 -5.17 2.16
CA SER A 30 -2.28 -4.84 3.06
C SER A 30 -2.54 -3.51 3.74
N SER A 31 -2.67 -3.51 5.07
CA SER A 31 -3.00 -2.33 5.87
C SER A 31 -1.75 -1.80 6.58
N TRP A 32 -1.55 -0.49 6.51
CA TRP A 32 -0.40 0.24 7.05
C TRP A 32 -0.87 1.49 7.79
N TYR A 33 -0.08 1.93 8.75
CA TYR A 33 -0.18 3.26 9.34
C TYR A 33 0.81 4.17 8.62
N LEU A 34 0.34 5.33 8.18
CA LEU A 34 1.12 6.42 7.60
C LEU A 34 0.52 7.72 8.12
N LEU A 35 1.15 8.36 9.10
CA LEU A 35 0.59 9.54 9.76
C LEU A 35 0.80 10.80 8.94
N ASP A 36 -0.25 11.62 8.81
CA ASP A 36 -0.18 12.96 8.20
C ASP A 36 0.48 12.97 6.81
N ALA A 37 0.18 11.93 6.02
CA ALA A 37 0.72 11.78 4.67
C ALA A 37 0.36 12.99 3.80
N SER A 38 1.38 13.70 3.31
CA SER A 38 1.20 14.72 2.30
C SER A 38 0.81 14.08 0.96
N PRO A 39 0.06 14.78 0.09
CA PRO A 39 -0.28 14.28 -1.25
C PRO A 39 0.96 13.87 -2.07
N GLU A 40 2.08 14.57 -1.87
CA GLU A 40 3.38 14.26 -2.49
C GLU A 40 3.94 12.91 -2.01
N THR A 41 3.83 12.62 -0.71
CA THR A 41 4.22 11.33 -0.12
C THR A 41 3.37 10.20 -0.70
N LEU A 42 2.05 10.40 -0.76
CA LEU A 42 1.12 9.42 -1.34
C LEU A 42 1.46 9.16 -2.82
N ALA A 43 1.67 10.20 -3.61
CA ALA A 43 2.06 10.06 -5.02
C ALA A 43 3.41 9.33 -5.19
N SER A 44 4.37 9.58 -4.31
CA SER A 44 5.66 8.89 -4.31
C SER A 44 5.50 7.40 -3.99
N ILE A 45 4.66 7.04 -3.02
CA ILE A 45 4.33 5.65 -2.68
C ILE A 45 3.66 4.95 -3.85
N GLU A 46 2.64 5.57 -4.45
CA GLU A 46 1.93 5.01 -5.60
C GLU A 46 2.89 4.74 -6.77
N ARG A 47 3.79 5.69 -7.05
CA ARG A 47 4.81 5.55 -8.07
C ARG A 47 5.78 4.40 -7.75
N ALA A 48 6.28 4.29 -6.51
CA ALA A 48 7.19 3.22 -6.10
C ALA A 48 6.55 1.83 -6.27
N LEU A 49 5.25 1.71 -5.94
CA LEU A 49 4.48 0.48 -6.16
C LEU A 49 4.36 0.17 -7.67
N ALA A 50 4.07 1.17 -8.50
CA ALA A 50 4.00 1.02 -9.95
C ALA A 50 5.36 0.62 -10.57
N GLU A 51 6.46 1.25 -10.13
CA GLU A 51 7.82 0.93 -10.56
C GLU A 51 8.24 -0.50 -10.17
N ALA A 52 7.71 -1.04 -9.07
CA ALA A 52 7.86 -2.45 -8.68
C ALA A 52 7.01 -3.44 -9.52
N GLY A 53 6.24 -2.93 -10.50
CA GLY A 53 5.34 -3.71 -11.34
C GLY A 53 4.04 -4.13 -10.66
N LEU A 54 3.69 -3.47 -9.54
CA LEU A 54 2.47 -3.77 -8.80
C LEU A 54 1.28 -3.03 -9.41
N SER A 55 0.18 -3.76 -9.60
CA SER A 55 -1.10 -3.20 -10.04
C SER A 55 -2.00 -3.14 -8.82
N VAL A 56 -1.95 -2.01 -8.12
CA VAL A 56 -2.61 -1.82 -6.83
C VAL A 56 -3.43 -0.54 -6.80
N THR A 57 -4.40 -0.50 -5.90
CA THR A 57 -5.16 0.68 -5.54
C THR A 57 -4.77 1.06 -4.12
N MET A 58 -4.37 2.32 -3.94
CA MET A 58 -4.02 2.87 -2.64
C MET A 58 -5.22 3.63 -2.07
N VAL A 59 -5.59 3.34 -0.83
CA VAL A 59 -6.69 4.00 -0.12
C VAL A 59 -6.12 4.60 1.16
N TYR A 60 -6.14 5.92 1.26
CA TYR A 60 -5.71 6.64 2.45
C TYR A 60 -6.91 7.27 3.15
N SER A 61 -7.05 7.04 4.45
CA SER A 61 -8.19 7.48 5.24
C SER A 61 -7.79 7.91 6.66
N SER A 62 -8.66 8.67 7.32
CA SER A 62 -8.52 9.08 8.72
C SER A 62 -7.21 9.82 9.06
N GLY A 63 -6.48 10.33 8.06
CA GLY A 63 -5.17 10.97 8.24
C GLY A 63 -4.08 10.03 8.79
N ARG A 64 -4.27 8.71 8.70
CA ARG A 64 -3.32 7.72 9.22
C ARG A 64 -3.38 6.35 8.58
N ASP A 65 -4.54 5.93 8.07
CA ASP A 65 -4.80 4.56 7.68
C ASP A 65 -4.56 4.43 6.17
N LEU A 66 -3.57 3.61 5.79
CA LEU A 66 -3.17 3.37 4.41
C LEU A 66 -3.44 1.90 4.05
N ASP A 67 -4.36 1.67 3.14
CA ASP A 67 -4.72 0.36 2.65
C ASP A 67 -4.29 0.18 1.19
N ILE A 68 -3.51 -0.87 0.93
CA ILE A 68 -3.15 -1.28 -0.42
C ILE A 68 -4.00 -2.49 -0.81
N LEU A 69 -4.74 -2.33 -1.89
CA LEU A 69 -5.61 -3.35 -2.46
C LEU A 69 -5.07 -3.76 -3.83
N PRO A 70 -5.25 -5.01 -4.28
CA PRO A 70 -5.03 -5.34 -5.67
C PRO A 70 -5.96 -4.46 -6.49
N ARG A 71 -5.42 -3.78 -7.51
CA ARG A 71 -6.25 -3.14 -8.52
C ARG A 71 -6.96 -4.30 -9.18
N SER A 72 -8.27 -4.44 -8.92
CA SER A 72 -9.09 -5.55 -9.39
C SER A 72 -8.64 -5.86 -10.81
N ALA A 73 -7.95 -6.99 -10.98
CA ALA A 73 -7.51 -7.38 -12.31
C ALA A 73 -8.79 -7.35 -13.13
N ASP A 74 -8.78 -6.57 -14.21
CA ASP A 74 -9.69 -6.79 -15.33
C ASP A 74 -9.82 -8.29 -15.46
N LYS A 75 -11.03 -8.76 -15.14
CA LYS A 75 -11.42 -10.15 -15.30
C LYS A 75 -11.35 -10.37 -16.81
N GLY A 76 -10.19 -10.79 -17.29
CA GLY A 76 -10.02 -11.35 -18.63
C GLY A 76 -10.86 -12.60 -18.76
#